data_AF-A0A5S3VTN0-F1
#
_entry.id   AF-A0A5S3VTN0-F1
#
_cell.length_a   1.000
_cell.length_b   1.000
_cell.length_c   1.000
_cell.angle_alpha   90.00
_cell.angle_beta   90.00
_cell.angle_gamma   90.00
#
_symmetry.space_group_name_H-M   'P 1'
#
loop_
_entity.id
_entity.type
_entity.pdbx_description
1 polymer ?
#
loop_
_entity_poly.entity_id
_entity_poly.type
_entity_poly.pdbx_seq_one_letter_code
_entity_poly.pdbx_strand_id
1 'polypeptide(L)'
;MDNEKNNNNYKFLIEKPSKKDLFDSCSHSRTANAVFRSLKDDNGINVVGVEGNLGSGKSTVLELIKDMSCEEQYEFVEFDVEKFQHGATKKALIEKLYLAVDTISL
;
A
#
# COMPACT_ATOMS: atom_id res chain seq x y z
N MET A 1 33.22 43.78 1.42
CA MET A 1 32.79 42.90 0.31
C MET A 1 32.56 41.57 0.98
N ASP A 2 31.37 41.42 1.53
CA ASP A 2 31.11 40.44 2.58
C ASP A 2 30.36 39.29 1.93
N ASN A 3 31.03 38.14 1.82
CA ASN A 3 30.49 36.92 1.25
C ASN A 3 29.43 36.34 2.19
N GLU A 4 28.15 36.58 1.88
CA GLU A 4 27.03 35.84 2.47
C GLU A 4 27.12 34.36 2.09
N LYS A 5 27.47 33.52 3.07
CA LYS A 5 27.31 32.06 2.97
C LYS A 5 25.82 31.74 3.06
N ASN A 6 25.20 31.48 1.91
CA ASN A 6 23.79 31.13 1.80
C ASN A 6 23.55 29.71 2.35
N ASN A 7 23.12 29.61 3.60
CA ASN A 7 22.94 28.36 4.33
C ASN A 7 21.51 27.82 4.09
N ASN A 8 21.22 27.42 2.84
CA ASN A 8 19.90 26.89 2.48
C ASN A 8 19.76 25.44 2.97
N ASN A 9 19.11 25.27 4.12
CA ASN A 9 18.78 23.97 4.68
C ASN A 9 17.52 23.41 3.98
N TYR A 10 17.70 22.65 2.90
CA TYR A 10 16.59 22.00 2.20
C TYR A 10 16.08 20.79 3.01
N LYS A 11 14.77 20.74 3.26
CA LYS A 11 14.09 19.57 3.83
C LYS A 11 13.36 18.81 2.73
N PHE A 12 13.88 17.64 2.36
CA PHE A 12 13.19 16.74 1.43
C PHE A 12 11.96 16.14 2.11
N LEU A 13 10.84 16.17 1.40
CA LEU A 13 9.64 15.45 1.80
C LEU A 13 9.77 14.00 1.33
N ILE A 14 9.44 13.07 2.22
CA ILE A 14 9.43 11.66 1.90
C ILE A 14 8.03 11.33 1.41
N GLU A 15 7.91 10.89 0.16
CA GLU A 15 6.65 10.41 -0.38
C GLU A 15 6.36 9.01 0.19
N LYS A 16 5.38 8.95 1.11
CA LYS A 16 4.92 7.71 1.72
C LYS A 16 3.40 7.74 1.90
N PRO A 17 2.73 6.58 1.80
CA PRO A 17 1.35 6.45 2.21
C PRO A 17 1.14 6.94 3.64
N SER A 18 0.00 7.56 3.91
CA SER A 18 -0.37 7.90 5.28
C SER A 18 -0.83 6.66 6.02
N LYS A 19 -0.45 6.55 7.31
CA LYS A 19 -0.95 5.49 8.21
C LYS A 19 -2.33 5.78 8.78
N LYS A 20 -2.87 6.97 8.48
CA LYS A 20 -4.16 7.43 8.98
C LYS A 20 -4.87 8.22 7.89
N ASP A 21 -6.18 8.16 7.89
CA ASP A 21 -6.96 9.07 7.08
C ASP A 21 -6.88 10.48 7.68
N LEU A 22 -6.37 11.42 6.89
CA LEU A 22 -6.19 12.82 7.28
C LEU A 22 -7.33 13.70 6.78
N PHE A 23 -8.28 13.16 6.00
CA PHE A 23 -9.43 13.89 5.54
C PHE A 23 -10.54 13.81 6.59
N ASP A 24 -11.13 14.96 6.93
CA ASP A 24 -12.28 15.02 7.84
C ASP A 24 -13.46 14.16 7.36
N SER A 25 -13.56 14.01 6.04
CA SER A 25 -14.58 13.15 5.46
C SER A 25 -14.33 11.67 5.72
N CYS A 26 -13.16 11.22 6.17
CA CYS A 26 -12.79 9.79 6.32
C CYS A 26 -12.99 8.96 5.04
N SER A 27 -12.73 9.55 3.87
CA SER A 27 -12.98 8.91 2.58
C SER A 27 -12.05 7.72 2.31
N HIS A 28 -10.77 7.80 2.68
CA HIS A 28 -9.83 6.68 2.52
C HIS A 28 -10.19 5.53 3.45
N SER A 29 -10.54 5.82 4.70
CA SER A 29 -11.00 4.81 5.66
C SER A 29 -12.27 4.11 5.19
N ARG A 30 -13.26 4.85 4.66
CA ARG A 30 -14.48 4.25 4.13
C ARG A 30 -14.20 3.30 2.96
N THR A 31 -13.35 3.73 2.01
CA THR A 31 -12.96 2.90 0.88
C THR A 31 -12.21 1.66 1.34
N ALA A 32 -11.21 1.81 2.23
CA ALA A 32 -10.44 0.70 2.77
C ALA A 32 -11.34 -0.35 3.45
N ASN A 33 -12.27 0.10 4.29
CA ASN A 33 -13.23 -0.77 4.98
C ASN A 33 -14.13 -1.51 4.00
N ALA A 34 -14.63 -0.84 2.96
CA ALA A 34 -15.49 -1.47 1.96
C ALA A 34 -14.72 -2.54 1.18
N VAL A 35 -13.48 -2.27 0.77
CA VAL A 35 -12.61 -3.24 0.09
C VAL A 35 -12.34 -4.45 0.99
N PHE A 36 -11.91 -4.20 2.24
CA PHE A 36 -11.55 -5.26 3.18
C PHE A 36 -12.74 -6.18 3.49
N ARG A 37 -13.93 -5.62 3.75
CA ARG A 37 -15.15 -6.40 3.95
C ARG A 37 -15.54 -7.20 2.72
N SER A 38 -15.46 -6.60 1.53
CA SER A 38 -15.79 -7.27 0.28
C SER A 38 -14.92 -8.51 0.03
N LEU A 39 -13.63 -8.43 0.40
CA LEU A 39 -12.68 -9.54 0.27
C LEU A 39 -12.78 -10.58 1.41
N LYS A 40 -13.30 -10.18 2.57
CA LYS A 40 -13.45 -11.05 3.75
C LYS A 40 -14.73 -11.88 3.73
N ASP A 41 -15.83 -11.31 3.25
CA ASP A 41 -17.13 -11.95 3.29
C ASP A 41 -17.22 -13.06 2.23
N ASP A 42 -17.90 -14.17 2.55
CA ASP A 42 -18.16 -15.27 1.60
C ASP A 42 -19.25 -14.86 0.59
N ASN A 43 -18.89 -13.98 -0.33
CA ASN A 43 -19.76 -13.34 -1.31
C ASN A 43 -19.31 -13.58 -2.77
N GLY A 44 -18.26 -14.40 -2.97
CA GLY A 44 -17.68 -14.71 -4.27
C GLY A 44 -16.75 -13.63 -4.86
N ILE A 45 -16.50 -12.53 -4.15
CA ILE A 45 -15.62 -11.44 -4.57
C ILE A 45 -14.19 -11.74 -4.12
N ASN A 46 -13.34 -12.13 -5.06
CA ASN A 46 -11.93 -12.45 -4.79
C ASN A 46 -10.95 -11.35 -5.24
N VAL A 47 -11.42 -10.35 -5.99
CA VAL A 47 -10.59 -9.30 -6.59
C VAL A 47 -11.33 -7.98 -6.52
N VAL A 48 -10.62 -6.94 -6.06
CA VAL A 48 -11.12 -5.57 -6.02
C VAL A 48 -10.11 -4.64 -6.67
N GLY A 49 -10.55 -3.87 -7.67
CA GLY A 49 -9.75 -2.81 -8.28
C GLY A 49 -9.93 -1.48 -7.54
N VAL A 50 -8.83 -0.83 -7.15
CA VAL A 50 -8.84 0.53 -6.58
C VAL A 50 -8.32 1.51 -7.64
N GLU A 51 -9.24 2.20 -8.31
CA GLU A 51 -8.92 3.13 -9.40
C GLU A 51 -8.90 4.59 -8.94
N GLY A 52 -8.20 5.44 -9.69
CA GLY A 52 -8.15 6.89 -9.46
C GLY A 52 -6.88 7.55 -9.97
N ASN A 53 -6.89 8.88 -10.04
CA ASN A 53 -5.77 9.68 -10.56
C ASN A 53 -4.49 9.56 -9.71
N LEU A 54 -3.35 9.94 -10.27
CA LEU A 54 -2.10 10.07 -9.51
C LEU A 54 -2.32 11.03 -8.32
N GLY A 55 -1.80 10.67 -7.14
CA GLY A 55 -1.98 11.47 -5.92
C GLY A 55 -3.36 11.37 -5.25
N SER A 56 -4.30 10.55 -5.75
CA SER A 56 -5.63 10.40 -5.13
C SER A 56 -5.66 9.66 -3.78
N GLY A 57 -4.52 9.12 -3.34
CA GLY A 57 -4.38 8.39 -2.07
C GLY A 57 -4.63 6.88 -2.16
N LYS A 58 -4.60 6.27 -3.34
CA LYS A 58 -4.74 4.80 -3.50
C LYS A 58 -3.78 4.01 -2.60
N SER A 59 -2.51 4.39 -2.55
CA SER A 59 -1.52 3.73 -1.69
C SER A 59 -1.82 3.92 -0.20
N THR A 60 -2.49 5.03 0.19
CA THR A 60 -2.97 5.23 1.57
C THR A 60 -4.12 4.28 1.89
N VAL A 61 -5.04 4.04 0.95
CA VAL A 61 -6.09 3.02 1.11
C VAL A 61 -5.48 1.63 1.32
N LEU A 62 -4.45 1.26 0.55
CA LEU A 62 -3.75 -0.01 0.72
C LEU A 62 -3.04 -0.13 2.08
N GLU A 63 -2.41 0.94 2.58
CA GLU A 63 -1.78 0.96 3.91
C GLU A 63 -2.83 0.73 5.02
N LEU A 64 -4.00 1.36 4.92
CA LEU A 64 -5.09 1.14 5.87
C LEU A 64 -5.63 -0.30 5.81
N ILE A 65 -5.73 -0.90 4.62
CA ILE A 65 -6.13 -2.31 4.46
C ILE A 65 -5.10 -3.21 5.13
N LYS A 66 -3.81 -2.96 4.95
CA LYS A 66 -2.72 -3.72 5.57
C LYS A 66 -2.79 -3.68 7.09
N ASP A 67 -3.07 -2.51 7.67
CA ASP A 67 -3.26 -2.38 9.12
C ASP A 67 -4.45 -3.24 9.60
N MET A 68 -5.61 -3.19 8.92
CA MET A 68 -6.77 -4.04 9.25
C MET A 68 -6.49 -5.53 9.07
N SER A 69 -5.75 -5.92 8.03
CA SER A 69 -5.31 -7.30 7.82
C SER A 69 -4.49 -7.81 9.00
N CYS A 70 -3.56 -6.99 9.52
CA CYS A 70 -2.75 -7.34 10.69
C CYS A 70 -3.63 -7.53 11.95
N GLU A 71 -4.57 -6.61 12.20
CA GLU A 71 -5.48 -6.68 13.35
C GLU A 71 -6.36 -7.94 13.33
N GLU A 72 -6.77 -8.38 12.14
CA GLU A 72 -7.59 -9.59 11.96
C GLU A 72 -6.78 -10.86 11.62
N GLN A 73 -5.45 -10.82 11.76
CA GLN A 73 -4.53 -11.96 11.55
C GLN A 73 -4.55 -12.54 10.12
N TYR A 74 -4.75 -11.68 9.12
CA TYR A 74 -4.52 -12.01 7.72
C TYR A 74 -3.09 -11.69 7.31
N GLU A 75 -2.49 -12.59 6.52
CA GLU A 75 -1.22 -12.33 5.85
C GLU A 75 -1.43 -11.36 4.68
N PHE A 76 -0.67 -10.26 4.68
CA PHE A 76 -0.74 -9.24 3.64
C PHE A 76 0.52 -9.28 2.78
N VAL A 77 0.38 -9.74 1.53
CA VAL A 77 1.49 -9.81 0.56
C VAL A 77 1.43 -8.64 -0.40
N GLU A 78 2.43 -7.75 -0.33
CA GLU A 78 2.57 -6.63 -1.26
C GLU A 78 3.41 -7.03 -2.49
N PHE A 79 2.90 -6.71 -3.68
CA PHE A 79 3.60 -6.95 -4.95
C PHE A 79 3.56 -5.72 -5.85
N ASP A 80 4.75 -5.18 -6.14
CA ASP A 80 4.94 -4.03 -7.01
C ASP A 80 5.31 -4.50 -8.42
N VAL A 81 4.36 -4.38 -9.35
CA VAL A 81 4.52 -4.81 -10.75
C VAL A 81 5.61 -4.03 -11.46
N GLU A 82 5.81 -2.75 -11.12
CA GLU A 82 6.74 -1.86 -11.81
C GLU A 82 8.20 -2.31 -11.62
N LYS A 83 8.50 -2.84 -10.44
CA LYS A 83 9.83 -3.42 -10.13
C LYS A 83 10.19 -4.65 -10.99
N PHE A 84 9.22 -5.30 -11.63
CA PHE A 84 9.41 -6.56 -12.37
C PHE A 84 8.98 -6.49 -13.85
N GLN A 85 8.87 -5.30 -14.43
CA GLN A 85 8.35 -5.07 -15.79
C GLN A 85 9.12 -5.78 -16.92
N HIS A 86 10.37 -6.19 -16.73
CA HIS A 86 11.20 -6.81 -17.78
C HIS A 86 11.02 -8.33 -17.92
N GLY A 87 9.76 -8.81 -17.91
CA GLY A 87 9.41 -10.18 -18.31
C GLY A 87 9.42 -11.24 -17.20
N ALA A 88 9.68 -10.85 -15.95
CA ALA A 88 9.73 -11.79 -14.81
C ALA A 88 8.50 -11.69 -13.87
N THR A 89 7.51 -10.84 -14.16
CA THR A 89 6.40 -10.53 -13.24
C THR A 89 5.68 -11.76 -12.69
N LYS A 90 5.32 -12.72 -13.55
CA LYS A 90 4.62 -13.94 -13.11
C LYS A 90 5.49 -14.79 -12.18
N LYS A 91 6.76 -14.97 -12.53
CA LYS A 91 7.72 -15.72 -11.71
C LYS A 91 7.93 -15.01 -10.36
N ALA A 92 8.16 -13.70 -10.38
CA ALA A 92 8.37 -12.89 -9.19
C ALA A 92 7.15 -12.90 -8.25
N LEU A 93 5.93 -12.88 -8.80
CA LEU A 93 4.71 -12.98 -8.00
C LEU A 93 4.60 -14.35 -7.32
N ILE A 94 4.84 -15.43 -8.06
CA ILE A 94 4.81 -16.81 -7.50
C ILE A 94 5.87 -16.96 -6.41
N GLU A 95 7.10 -16.49 -6.65
CA GLU A 95 8.18 -16.53 -5.65
C GLU A 95 7.83 -15.72 -4.40
N LYS A 96 7.22 -14.54 -4.57
CA LYS A 96 6.77 -13.72 -3.45
C LYS A 96 5.70 -14.39 -2.61
N LEU A 97 4.70 -15.00 -3.25
CA LEU A 97 3.64 -15.73 -2.55
C LEU A 97 4.21 -16.97 -1.83
N TYR A 98 5.11 -17.71 -2.48
CA TYR A 98 5.77 -18.87 -1.88
C TYR A 98 6.53 -18.49 -0.59
N LEU A 99 7.36 -17.46 -0.65
CA LEU A 99 8.13 -16.99 0.51
C LEU A 99 7.23 -16.51 1.65
N ALA A 100 6.12 -15.84 1.35
CA ALA A 100 5.18 -15.37 2.36
C ALA A 100 4.54 -16.55 3.13
N VAL A 101 4.18 -17.63 2.44
CA VAL A 101 3.59 -18.83 3.06
C VAL A 101 4.64 -19.65 3.82
N ASP A 102 5.84 -19.79 3.28
CA ASP A 102 6.90 -20.63 3.88
C ASP A 102 7.42 -20.05 5.20
N THR A 103 7.42 -18.72 5.35
CA THR A 103 7.82 -18.02 6.59
C THR A 103 6.91 -18.36 7.78
N ILE A 104 5.70 -18.90 7.54
CA ILE A 104 4.72 -19.28 8.56
C ILE A 104 4.95 -20.73 9.06
N SER A 105 5.74 -21.54 8.33
CA SER A 105 5.94 -22.97 8.64
C SER A 105 7.12 -23.26 9.58
N LEU A 106 7.73 -22.22 10.18
CA LEU A 106 8.83 -22.27 11.15
C LEU A 106 8.42 -21.66 12.49
#